data_AF-A0A150XU97-F1
#
_entry.id   AF-A0A150XU97-F1
#
_cell.length_a   1.000
_cell.length_b   1.000
_cell.length_c   1.000
_cell.angle_alpha   90.00
_cell.angle_beta   90.00
_cell.angle_gamma   90.00
#
_symmetry.space_group_name_H-M   'P 1'
#
loop_
_entity.id
_entity.type
_entity.pdbx_description
1 polymer ?
#
loop_
_entity_poly.entity_id
_entity_poly.type
_entity_poly.pdbx_seq_one_letter_code
_entity_poly.pdbx_strand_id
1 'polypeptide(L)'
;MAEEISFLSHFITEEIYLIKDDVAPAATQEIKTEKASPTPTKEVKTEEVAETPVEKVISSPPAPVVEEAKPVYIKPLPTEGNNLKHCLIFFEAEQPQLEAEKKAFLLKVLTSVKRSLDDVLLVNVKEASPAQIEAMLNEFNHRHVLVFNSKKLDSYNNSPVYEVKEDRKKFYMKADDLGEIEATVALKKAIWAGLQKMFL
;
A
#
# COMPACT_ATOMS: atom_id res chain seq x y z
N MET A 1 -48.59 -3.71 3.06
CA MET A 1 -47.51 -3.55 2.05
C MET A 1 -47.92 -2.45 1.09
N ALA A 2 -47.61 -1.18 1.42
CA ALA A 2 -47.96 -0.02 0.59
C ALA A 2 -47.08 1.24 0.83
N GLU A 3 -46.02 1.15 1.65
CA GLU A 3 -45.35 2.34 2.21
C GLU A 3 -43.85 2.46 1.88
N GLU A 4 -43.23 1.43 1.30
CA GLU A 4 -41.77 1.40 1.05
C GLU A 4 -41.31 2.25 -0.15
N ILE A 5 -42.22 2.70 -1.02
CA ILE A 5 -41.88 3.45 -2.24
C ILE A 5 -41.58 4.93 -1.94
N SER A 6 -42.19 5.51 -0.90
CA SER A 6 -42.06 6.93 -0.53
C SER A 6 -40.64 7.35 -0.13
N PHE A 7 -39.78 6.40 0.26
CA PHE A 7 -38.38 6.65 0.61
C PHE A 7 -37.54 7.07 -0.59
N LEU A 8 -37.75 6.45 -1.76
CA LEU A 8 -36.97 6.72 -2.97
C LEU A 8 -37.16 8.15 -3.52
N SER A 9 -38.31 8.78 -3.23
CA SER A 9 -38.59 10.17 -3.65
C SER A 9 -37.74 11.23 -2.95
N HIS A 10 -36.94 10.86 -1.94
CA HIS A 10 -36.05 11.77 -1.21
C HIS A 10 -34.57 11.65 -1.64
N PHE A 11 -34.24 10.72 -2.55
CA PHE A 11 -32.84 10.42 -2.92
C PHE A 11 -32.37 11.01 -4.26
N ILE A 12 -33.22 11.76 -4.96
CA ILE A 12 -32.88 12.41 -6.24
C ILE A 12 -33.30 13.89 -6.17
N THR A 13 -32.47 14.70 -5.52
CA THR A 13 -32.59 16.17 -5.45
C THR A 13 -31.43 16.89 -6.13
N GLU A 14 -30.60 16.19 -6.89
CA GLU A 14 -29.54 16.76 -7.72
C GLU A 14 -30.02 16.90 -9.18
N GLU A 15 -29.83 18.08 -9.76
CA GLU A 15 -30.15 18.33 -11.17
C GLU A 15 -29.15 17.61 -12.07
N ILE A 16 -29.63 16.76 -12.99
CA ILE A 16 -28.76 16.05 -13.93
C ILE A 16 -28.35 17.01 -15.06
N TYR A 17 -27.20 17.66 -14.88
CA TYR A 17 -26.61 18.54 -15.89
C TYR A 17 -26.13 17.75 -17.12
N LEU A 18 -26.99 17.71 -18.14
CA LEU A 18 -26.73 17.03 -19.41
C LEU A 18 -25.80 17.89 -20.29
N ILE A 19 -24.49 17.61 -20.19
CA ILE A 19 -23.45 18.17 -21.06
C ILE A 19 -23.75 17.74 -22.51
N LYS A 20 -24.12 18.68 -23.37
CA LYS A 20 -24.18 18.48 -24.82
C LYS A 20 -22.77 18.48 -25.42
N ASP A 21 -22.63 17.83 -26.56
CA ASP A 21 -21.47 17.89 -27.46
C ASP A 21 -20.99 19.33 -27.69
N ASP A 22 -19.68 19.56 -27.64
CA ASP A 22 -18.85 19.55 -28.86
C ASP A 22 -17.40 19.97 -28.56
N VAL A 23 -16.43 19.10 -28.86
CA VAL A 23 -15.20 19.38 -29.64
C VAL A 23 -14.35 18.11 -29.78
N ALA A 24 -14.49 17.45 -30.94
CA ALA A 24 -13.33 16.87 -31.61
C ALA A 24 -12.79 17.93 -32.59
N PRO A 25 -11.47 17.96 -32.90
CA PRO A 25 -11.02 17.14 -34.02
C PRO A 25 -9.56 16.65 -33.96
N ALA A 26 -9.22 15.77 -34.91
CA ALA A 26 -7.90 15.58 -35.54
C ALA A 26 -6.63 15.57 -34.65
N ALA A 27 -6.08 14.40 -34.37
CA ALA A 27 -4.96 13.80 -35.14
C ALA A 27 -3.67 13.79 -34.27
N THR A 28 -2.66 12.94 -34.45
CA THR A 28 -2.26 12.13 -35.62
C THR A 28 -1.93 10.69 -35.23
N GLN A 29 -2.15 9.74 -36.14
CA GLN A 29 -1.62 8.38 -36.04
C GLN A 29 -0.16 8.34 -36.53
N GLU A 30 0.79 7.88 -35.72
CA GLU A 30 2.03 7.30 -36.24
C GLU A 30 2.20 5.86 -35.75
N ILE A 31 2.12 4.92 -36.69
CA ILE A 31 2.34 3.49 -36.46
C ILE A 31 3.78 3.20 -36.83
N LYS A 32 4.61 2.77 -35.87
CA LYS A 32 5.91 2.16 -36.16
C LYS A 32 6.03 0.79 -35.48
N THR A 33 5.81 -0.23 -36.30
CA THR A 33 6.12 -1.63 -36.02
C THR A 33 7.62 -1.86 -36.04
N GLU A 34 8.18 -2.55 -35.03
CA GLU A 34 9.29 -3.49 -35.25
C GLU A 34 9.33 -4.58 -34.14
N LYS A 35 8.62 -5.69 -34.41
CA LYS A 35 9.14 -7.07 -34.45
C LYS A 35 9.82 -7.73 -33.21
N ALA A 36 9.53 -9.04 -33.10
CA ALA A 36 10.29 -10.11 -32.40
C ALA A 36 10.00 -10.42 -30.91
N SER A 37 9.07 -11.35 -30.70
CA SER A 37 9.23 -12.45 -29.73
C SER A 37 10.16 -13.54 -30.35
N PRO A 38 10.76 -14.51 -29.61
CA PRO A 38 10.01 -15.47 -28.78
C PRO A 38 10.68 -16.01 -27.49
N THR A 39 9.85 -16.64 -26.65
CA THR A 39 10.14 -17.71 -25.66
C THR A 39 10.22 -19.10 -26.35
N PRO A 40 10.22 -20.28 -25.66
CA PRO A 40 10.81 -20.71 -24.38
C PRO A 40 11.65 -22.03 -24.47
N THR A 41 12.45 -22.32 -23.44
CA THR A 41 13.27 -23.56 -23.26
C THR A 41 13.37 -23.78 -21.73
N LYS A 42 12.84 -24.80 -21.01
CA LYS A 42 12.66 -26.26 -21.20
C LYS A 42 14.00 -27.01 -21.38
N GLU A 43 14.37 -28.08 -20.67
CA GLU A 43 13.69 -28.91 -19.66
C GLU A 43 14.69 -29.91 -18.99
N VAL A 44 14.23 -30.66 -17.99
CA VAL A 44 14.74 -32.00 -17.54
C VAL A 44 16.19 -32.19 -17.06
N LYS A 45 16.31 -32.58 -15.78
CA LYS A 45 17.10 -33.73 -15.25
C LYS A 45 16.46 -34.10 -13.87
N THR A 46 16.18 -35.35 -13.46
CA THR A 46 16.75 -36.69 -13.75
C THR A 46 18.20 -36.78 -13.27
N GLU A 47 18.69 -37.80 -12.59
CA GLU A 47 18.14 -39.10 -12.16
C GLU A 47 17.34 -38.92 -10.82
N GLU A 48 17.18 -39.82 -9.83
CA GLU A 48 17.65 -41.18 -9.54
C GLU A 48 16.64 -41.88 -8.56
N VAL A 49 16.91 -43.08 -8.03
CA VAL A 49 15.98 -43.95 -7.26
C VAL A 49 16.71 -44.69 -6.13
N ALA A 50 16.08 -44.89 -4.97
CA ALA A 50 16.53 -45.84 -3.94
C ALA A 50 15.38 -46.39 -3.05
N GLU A 51 14.71 -47.46 -3.49
CA GLU A 51 13.87 -48.31 -2.62
C GLU A 51 14.76 -49.34 -1.90
N THR A 52 14.53 -49.73 -0.65
CA THR A 52 13.58 -50.79 -0.21
C THR A 52 13.78 -51.03 1.32
N PRO A 53 13.25 -52.12 1.93
CA PRO A 53 12.31 -52.12 3.07
C PRO A 53 13.02 -52.05 4.46
N VAL A 54 12.40 -52.10 5.65
CA VAL A 54 11.09 -52.56 6.17
C VAL A 54 10.67 -51.56 7.31
N GLU A 55 9.59 -51.67 8.11
CA GLU A 55 8.63 -52.76 8.40
C GLU A 55 7.20 -52.23 8.61
N LYS A 56 6.30 -53.06 9.14
CA LYS A 56 4.84 -52.88 9.18
C LYS A 56 4.32 -52.69 10.63
N VAL A 57 4.12 -51.45 11.05
CA VAL A 57 3.36 -51.12 12.26
C VAL A 57 1.99 -50.57 11.87
N ILE A 58 0.97 -51.42 11.93
CA ILE A 58 -0.43 -50.98 11.81
C ILE A 58 -0.83 -50.36 13.16
N SER A 59 -0.80 -49.04 13.23
CA SER A 59 -1.45 -48.27 14.30
C SER A 59 -2.73 -47.64 13.76
N SER A 60 -3.80 -47.67 14.55
CA SER A 60 -5.12 -47.13 14.20
C SER A 60 -5.05 -45.66 13.75
N PRO A 61 -5.85 -45.23 12.77
CA PRO A 61 -5.90 -43.83 12.38
C PRO A 61 -6.40 -42.98 13.57
N PRO A 62 -5.61 -42.02 14.10
CA PRO A 62 -6.20 -40.99 14.93
C PRO A 62 -7.16 -40.16 14.06
N ALA A 63 -8.26 -39.71 14.64
CA ALA A 63 -9.12 -38.74 13.98
C ALA A 63 -8.30 -37.49 13.58
N PRO A 64 -8.66 -36.78 12.49
CA PRO A 64 -8.00 -35.53 12.16
C PRO A 64 -8.16 -34.56 13.34
N VAL A 65 -7.07 -34.34 14.07
CA VAL A 65 -6.98 -33.27 15.04
C VAL A 65 -7.10 -31.99 14.22
N VAL A 66 -8.28 -31.38 14.27
CA VAL A 66 -8.47 -30.01 13.83
C VAL A 66 -7.58 -29.17 14.74
N GLU A 67 -6.39 -28.82 14.25
CA GLU A 67 -5.46 -27.97 14.99
C GLU A 67 -6.10 -26.59 15.07
N GLU A 68 -6.83 -26.35 16.16
CA GLU A 68 -7.52 -25.09 16.41
C GLU A 68 -6.51 -23.96 16.27
N ALA A 69 -6.68 -23.17 15.22
CA ALA A 69 -5.75 -22.11 14.86
C ALA A 69 -5.68 -21.10 16.01
N LYS A 70 -4.64 -21.26 16.85
CA LYS A 70 -4.41 -20.46 18.06
C LYS A 70 -4.65 -19.00 17.70
N PRO A 71 -5.54 -18.28 18.41
CA PRO A 71 -5.92 -16.93 18.03
C PRO A 71 -4.66 -16.08 17.94
N VAL A 72 -4.30 -15.69 16.73
CA VAL A 72 -3.08 -14.93 16.48
C VAL A 72 -3.24 -13.61 17.21
N TYR A 73 -2.55 -13.46 18.33
CA TYR A 73 -2.61 -12.25 19.15
C TYR A 73 -1.83 -11.16 18.42
N ILE A 74 -2.51 -10.54 17.45
CA ILE A 74 -2.04 -9.40 16.69
C ILE A 74 -1.84 -8.26 17.69
N LYS A 75 -0.59 -8.07 18.14
CA LYS A 75 -0.18 -6.90 18.92
C LYS A 75 -0.60 -5.66 18.11
N PRO A 76 -1.43 -4.75 18.62
CA PRO A 76 -1.76 -3.53 17.90
C PRO A 76 -0.47 -2.74 17.68
N LEU A 77 -0.24 -2.30 16.44
CA LEU A 77 0.90 -1.45 16.13
C LEU A 77 0.70 -0.08 16.80
N PRO A 78 1.77 0.59 17.26
CA PRO A 78 1.64 1.94 17.75
C PRO A 78 1.38 2.87 16.56
N THR A 79 0.20 3.47 16.57
CA THR A 79 -0.32 4.38 15.54
C THR A 79 -0.56 5.77 16.10
N GLU A 80 -0.41 6.81 15.29
CA GLU A 80 -0.59 8.20 15.72
C GLU A 80 -1.25 9.07 14.64
N GLY A 81 -2.25 9.87 15.01
CA GLY A 81 -3.05 10.70 14.08
C GLY A 81 -4.44 10.11 13.79
N ASN A 82 -5.29 10.89 13.12
CA ASN A 82 -6.72 10.60 12.91
C ASN A 82 -7.05 10.17 11.47
N ASN A 83 -6.08 10.15 10.56
CA ASN A 83 -6.21 9.67 9.18
C ASN A 83 -7.30 10.35 8.32
N LEU A 84 -7.67 11.61 8.60
CA LEU A 84 -8.86 12.25 8.00
C LEU A 84 -8.85 12.37 6.46
N LYS A 85 -7.72 12.11 5.79
CA LYS A 85 -7.61 12.07 4.31
C LYS A 85 -7.04 10.74 3.76
N HIS A 86 -7.17 9.63 4.50
CA HIS A 86 -6.70 8.29 4.08
C HIS A 86 -5.23 8.29 3.63
N CYS A 87 -4.36 8.89 4.45
CA CYS A 87 -2.94 9.07 4.20
C CYS A 87 -2.12 8.36 5.27
N LEU A 88 -1.62 7.16 4.98
CA LEU A 88 -0.75 6.43 5.90
C LEU A 88 0.73 6.77 5.66
N ILE A 89 1.45 6.92 6.76
CA ILE A 89 2.88 7.20 6.81
C ILE A 89 3.54 6.10 7.63
N PHE A 90 4.14 5.16 6.92
CA PHE A 90 4.92 4.07 7.49
C PHE A 90 6.35 4.54 7.77
N PHE A 91 6.84 4.31 8.98
CA PHE A 91 8.21 4.62 9.38
C PHE A 91 8.79 3.49 10.24
N GLU A 92 10.11 3.45 10.40
CA GLU A 92 10.78 2.46 11.25
C GLU A 92 11.58 3.18 12.35
N ALA A 93 11.20 2.96 13.61
CA ALA A 93 11.82 3.60 14.77
C ALA A 93 11.91 2.65 15.97
N GLU A 94 12.84 2.91 16.90
CA GLU A 94 12.99 2.12 18.12
C GLU A 94 11.85 2.34 19.13
N GLN A 95 11.33 3.56 19.19
CA GLN A 95 10.23 3.95 20.07
C GLN A 95 8.88 3.76 19.35
N PRO A 96 7.78 3.53 20.10
CA PRO A 96 6.45 3.40 19.48
C PRO A 96 6.01 4.68 18.74
N GLN A 97 6.48 5.84 19.20
CA GLN A 97 6.23 7.15 18.59
C GLN A 97 7.47 7.65 17.84
N LEU A 98 7.26 8.53 16.85
CA LEU A 98 8.35 9.18 16.12
C LEU A 98 9.04 10.24 16.99
N GLU A 99 10.37 10.26 16.96
CA GLU A 99 11.23 11.21 17.68
C GLU A 99 10.81 12.67 17.43
N ALA A 100 10.87 13.52 18.46
CA ALA A 100 10.31 14.88 18.41
C ALA A 100 10.89 15.74 17.27
N GLU A 101 12.19 15.62 16.98
CA GLU A 101 12.85 16.34 15.88
C GLU A 101 12.37 15.84 14.51
N LYS A 102 12.42 14.51 14.26
CA LYS A 102 11.90 13.89 13.03
C LYS A 102 10.42 14.21 12.81
N LYS A 103 9.61 14.21 13.88
CA LYS A 103 8.19 14.58 13.85
C LYS A 103 7.99 16.07 13.54
N ALA A 104 8.82 16.95 14.08
CA ALA A 104 8.80 18.38 13.74
C ALA A 104 9.25 18.66 12.30
N PHE A 105 10.21 17.89 11.77
CA PHE A 105 10.56 17.92 10.35
C PHE A 105 9.39 17.48 9.47
N LEU A 106 8.80 16.32 9.76
CA LEU A 106 7.66 15.79 9.01
C LEU A 106 6.46 16.76 9.03
N LEU A 107 6.17 17.40 10.16
CA LEU A 107 5.09 18.38 10.25
C LEU A 107 5.31 19.61 9.36
N LYS A 108 6.55 20.13 9.26
CA LYS A 108 6.90 21.22 8.31
C LYS A 108 6.67 20.78 6.87
N VAL A 109 7.06 19.54 6.55
CA VAL A 109 6.92 18.93 5.22
C VAL A 109 5.45 18.72 4.84
N LEU A 110 4.63 18.18 5.75
CA LEU A 110 3.18 18.03 5.56
C LEU A 110 2.46 19.38 5.43
N THR A 111 2.82 20.36 6.27
CA THR A 111 2.25 21.72 6.21
C THR A 111 2.53 22.36 4.84
N SER A 112 3.70 22.09 4.26
CA SER A 112 4.12 22.59 2.93
C SER A 112 3.29 22.01 1.76
N VAL A 113 2.52 20.94 1.99
CA VAL A 113 1.52 20.38 1.06
C VAL A 113 0.10 20.45 1.61
N LYS A 114 -0.17 21.42 2.49
CA LYS A 114 -1.47 21.70 3.11
C LYS A 114 -2.08 20.51 3.86
N ARG A 115 -1.23 19.71 4.53
CA ARG A 115 -1.65 18.59 5.40
C ARG A 115 -1.28 18.84 6.86
N SER A 116 -2.16 18.41 7.77
CA SER A 116 -1.94 18.42 9.22
C SER A 116 -1.45 17.05 9.73
N LEU A 117 -1.16 16.93 11.03
CA LEU A 117 -0.96 15.63 11.68
C LEU A 117 -2.28 14.82 11.80
N ASP A 118 -3.42 15.51 11.79
CA ASP A 118 -4.77 14.92 11.88
C ASP A 118 -5.18 14.24 10.56
N ASP A 119 -4.73 14.80 9.44
CA ASP A 119 -4.99 14.32 8.08
C ASP A 119 -4.37 12.94 7.77
N VAL A 120 -3.40 12.51 8.59
CA VAL A 120 -2.51 11.38 8.34
C VAL A 120 -2.58 10.34 9.46
N LEU A 121 -2.06 9.14 9.21
CA LEU A 121 -1.81 8.11 10.22
C LEU A 121 -0.34 7.69 10.17
N LEU A 122 0.40 8.01 11.21
CA LEU A 122 1.75 7.50 11.47
C LEU A 122 1.65 6.06 11.98
N VAL A 123 2.46 5.16 11.43
CA VAL A 123 2.51 3.74 11.81
C VAL A 123 3.97 3.28 11.91
N ASN A 124 4.42 2.84 13.09
CA ASN A 124 5.75 2.23 13.21
C ASN A 124 5.71 0.76 12.73
N VAL A 125 6.60 0.42 11.80
CA VAL A 125 6.65 -0.89 11.12
C VAL A 125 7.72 -1.83 11.73
N LYS A 126 8.52 -1.36 12.70
CA LYS A 126 9.64 -2.16 13.27
C LYS A 126 9.20 -3.52 13.82
N GLU A 127 8.11 -3.55 14.60
CA GLU A 127 7.52 -4.79 15.11
C GLU A 127 6.47 -5.44 14.18
N ALA A 128 6.22 -4.86 13.00
CA ALA A 128 5.10 -5.28 12.15
C ALA A 128 5.39 -6.53 11.31
N SER A 129 4.41 -7.43 11.29
CA SER A 129 4.25 -8.51 10.31
C SER A 129 3.59 -7.99 9.02
N PRO A 130 3.82 -8.62 7.85
CA PRO A 130 3.18 -8.19 6.60
C PRO A 130 1.64 -8.27 6.66
N ALA A 131 1.09 -9.24 7.39
CA ALA A 131 -0.36 -9.41 7.55
C ALA A 131 -1.02 -8.29 8.37
N GLN A 132 -0.35 -7.76 9.41
CA GLN A 132 -0.81 -6.56 10.12
C GLN A 132 -0.90 -5.35 9.18
N ILE A 133 0.11 -5.18 8.32
CA ILE A 133 0.17 -4.03 7.40
C ILE A 133 -0.92 -4.17 6.33
N GLU A 134 -1.16 -5.38 5.81
CA GLU A 134 -2.27 -5.68 4.90
C GLU A 134 -3.63 -5.37 5.54
N ALA A 135 -3.85 -5.83 6.77
CA ALA A 135 -5.07 -5.58 7.53
C ALA A 135 -5.31 -4.08 7.72
N MET A 136 -4.31 -3.32 8.19
CA MET A 136 -4.41 -1.87 8.33
C MET A 136 -4.65 -1.16 6.99
N LEU A 137 -3.94 -1.56 5.93
CA LEU A 137 -4.14 -0.98 4.60
C LEU A 137 -5.60 -1.17 4.12
N ASN A 138 -6.22 -2.31 4.43
CA ASN A 138 -7.61 -2.59 4.10
C ASN A 138 -8.57 -1.77 5.00
N GLU A 139 -8.42 -1.89 6.32
CA GLU A 139 -9.24 -1.23 7.35
C GLU A 139 -9.33 0.29 7.16
N PHE A 140 -8.20 0.95 6.93
CA PHE A 140 -8.14 2.41 6.79
C PHE A 140 -8.42 2.94 5.37
N ASN A 141 -8.75 2.04 4.42
CA ASN A 141 -9.03 2.34 3.01
C ASN A 141 -8.06 3.37 2.38
N HIS A 142 -6.77 3.06 2.44
CA HIS A 142 -5.69 3.97 2.03
C HIS A 142 -5.87 4.55 0.62
N ARG A 143 -5.70 5.88 0.49
CA ARG A 143 -5.57 6.59 -0.80
C ARG A 143 -4.14 7.08 -1.05
N HIS A 144 -3.41 7.43 0.01
CA HIS A 144 -2.02 7.89 -0.08
C HIS A 144 -1.19 7.08 0.91
N VAL A 145 -0.02 6.62 0.47
CA VAL A 145 0.89 5.78 1.27
C VAL A 145 2.31 6.28 1.08
N LEU A 146 2.92 6.74 2.18
CA LEU A 146 4.33 7.05 2.26
C LEU A 146 5.05 5.99 3.09
N VAL A 147 6.25 5.61 2.66
CA VAL A 147 7.10 4.66 3.35
C VAL A 147 8.49 5.26 3.54
N PHE A 148 8.88 5.49 4.78
CA PHE A 148 10.19 6.00 5.16
C PHE A 148 11.05 4.86 5.70
N ASN A 149 12.19 4.62 5.05
CA ASN A 149 13.23 3.66 5.46
C ASN A 149 12.72 2.25 5.87
N SER A 150 11.69 1.71 5.20
CA SER A 150 11.21 0.35 5.51
C SER A 150 10.95 -0.48 4.26
N LYS A 151 11.61 -1.64 4.21
CA LYS A 151 11.52 -2.64 3.11
C LYS A 151 10.31 -3.57 3.24
N LYS A 152 9.54 -3.42 4.33
CA LYS A 152 8.36 -4.25 4.64
C LYS A 152 7.20 -4.04 3.65
N LEU A 153 7.21 -2.93 2.91
CA LEU A 153 6.16 -2.58 1.95
C LEU A 153 6.54 -2.79 0.47
N ASP A 154 7.72 -3.32 0.17
CA ASP A 154 8.20 -3.51 -1.21
C ASP A 154 7.28 -4.40 -2.05
N SER A 155 6.65 -5.41 -1.44
CA SER A 155 5.66 -6.29 -2.09
C SER A 155 4.41 -5.56 -2.60
N TYR A 156 4.03 -4.45 -1.95
CA TYR A 156 2.89 -3.61 -2.34
C TYR A 156 3.31 -2.46 -3.25
N ASN A 157 4.46 -1.85 -2.95
CA ASN A 157 4.96 -0.68 -3.64
C ASN A 157 6.29 -0.97 -4.34
N ASN A 158 6.24 -1.73 -5.44
CA ASN A 158 7.39 -1.84 -6.35
C ASN A 158 7.51 -0.56 -7.21
N SER A 159 8.06 0.47 -6.58
CA SER A 159 8.40 1.79 -7.13
C SER A 159 9.80 2.20 -6.65
N PRO A 160 10.56 2.98 -7.44
CA PRO A 160 11.82 3.55 -7.01
C PRO A 160 11.63 4.63 -5.92
N VAL A 161 12.71 4.94 -5.20
CA VAL A 161 12.68 5.91 -4.10
C VAL A 161 12.44 7.32 -4.64
N TYR A 162 11.61 8.10 -3.94
CA TYR A 162 11.11 9.45 -4.30
C TYR A 162 10.21 9.53 -5.53
N GLU A 163 9.84 8.42 -6.15
CA GLU A 163 8.86 8.40 -7.24
C GLU A 163 7.46 8.05 -6.71
N VAL A 164 6.45 8.78 -7.19
CA VAL A 164 5.05 8.51 -6.89
C VAL A 164 4.48 7.61 -7.98
N LYS A 165 3.98 6.45 -7.56
CA LYS A 165 3.23 5.54 -8.43
C LYS A 165 1.75 5.58 -8.07
N GLU A 166 0.90 5.68 -9.08
CA GLU A 166 -0.53 5.42 -8.93
C GLU A 166 -0.83 3.94 -9.25
N ASP A 167 -1.57 3.27 -8.38
CA ASP A 167 -2.34 2.07 -8.72
C ASP A 167 -3.79 2.29 -8.29
N ARG A 168 -4.75 2.13 -9.21
CA ARG A 168 -6.20 2.15 -8.94
C ARG A 168 -6.67 3.37 -8.11
N LYS A 169 -6.21 4.59 -8.45
CA LYS A 169 -6.47 5.85 -7.71
C LYS A 169 -5.88 5.92 -6.31
N LYS A 170 -4.85 5.11 -6.02
CA LYS A 170 -4.06 5.14 -4.79
C LYS A 170 -2.61 5.49 -5.12
N PHE A 171 -2.04 6.41 -4.36
CA PHE A 171 -0.69 6.92 -4.58
C PHE A 171 0.28 6.32 -3.55
N TYR A 172 1.39 5.79 -4.03
CA TYR A 172 2.43 5.18 -3.20
C TYR A 172 3.79 5.82 -3.48
N MET A 173 4.58 6.10 -2.44
CA MET A 173 5.94 6.62 -2.54
C MET A 173 6.84 6.03 -1.45
N LYS A 174 8.12 5.77 -1.78
CA LYS A 174 9.18 5.45 -0.82
C LYS A 174 10.11 6.65 -0.62
N ALA A 175 10.70 6.74 0.56
CA ALA A 175 11.74 7.72 0.93
C ALA A 175 12.75 7.07 1.90
N ASP A 176 13.92 7.68 2.07
CA ASP A 176 14.95 7.23 3.04
C ASP A 176 14.56 7.63 4.48
N ASP A 177 15.48 7.59 5.45
CA ASP A 177 15.16 8.02 6.83
C ASP A 177 14.94 9.54 6.91
N LEU A 178 14.03 9.97 7.79
CA LEU A 178 13.73 11.39 7.99
C LEU A 178 14.97 12.21 8.42
N GLY A 179 15.94 11.60 9.11
CA GLY A 179 17.21 12.23 9.48
C GLY A 179 18.18 12.41 8.31
N GLU A 180 18.27 11.42 7.41
CA GLU A 180 19.08 11.53 6.18
C GLU A 180 18.51 12.58 5.23
N ILE A 181 17.17 12.61 5.13
CA ILE A 181 16.42 13.64 4.41
C ILE A 181 16.59 15.00 5.11
N GLU A 182 16.60 15.07 6.45
CA GLU A 182 16.83 16.33 7.16
C GLU A 182 18.27 16.86 6.97
N ALA A 183 19.28 15.98 6.87
CA ALA A 183 20.64 16.37 6.54
C ALA A 183 20.80 16.85 5.08
N THR A 184 20.12 16.20 4.13
CA THR A 184 20.47 16.31 2.69
C THR A 184 19.47 17.15 1.89
N VAL A 185 19.88 18.37 1.49
CA VAL A 185 19.04 19.31 0.71
C VAL A 185 18.52 18.72 -0.61
N ALA A 186 19.26 17.82 -1.24
CA ALA A 186 18.80 17.12 -2.45
C ALA A 186 17.61 16.18 -2.15
N LEU A 187 17.67 15.42 -1.07
CA LEU A 187 16.59 14.52 -0.64
C LEU A 187 15.35 15.33 -0.20
N LYS A 188 15.52 16.48 0.48
CA LYS A 188 14.41 17.41 0.78
C LYS A 188 13.66 17.85 -0.49
N LYS A 189 14.38 18.14 -1.57
CA LYS A 189 13.77 18.50 -2.86
C LYS A 189 13.09 17.31 -3.53
N ALA A 190 13.70 16.12 -3.47
CA ALA A 190 13.14 14.90 -4.03
C ALA A 190 11.82 14.52 -3.34
N ILE A 191 11.79 14.46 -2.00
CA ILE A 191 10.55 14.16 -1.27
C ILE A 191 9.49 15.25 -1.43
N TRP A 192 9.86 16.53 -1.46
CA TRP A 192 8.88 17.60 -1.66
C TRP A 192 8.25 17.54 -3.07
N ALA A 193 9.05 17.28 -4.11
CA ALA A 193 8.53 17.09 -5.47
C ALA A 193 7.62 15.87 -5.59
N GLY A 194 7.93 14.77 -4.88
CA GLY A 194 7.05 13.60 -4.78
C GLY A 194 5.75 13.90 -4.03
N LEU A 195 5.83 14.53 -2.85
CA LEU A 195 4.67 14.98 -2.07
C LEU A 195 3.76 15.93 -2.86
N GLN A 196 4.33 16.85 -3.64
CA GLN A 196 3.56 17.72 -4.52
C GLN A 196 2.78 16.90 -5.55
N LYS A 197 3.44 16.00 -6.30
CA LYS A 197 2.78 15.07 -7.25
C LYS A 197 1.71 14.15 -6.62
N MET A 198 1.80 13.89 -5.32
CA MET A 198 0.86 13.04 -4.58
C MET A 198 -0.37 13.80 -4.04
N PHE A 199 -0.32 15.14 -3.93
CA PHE A 199 -1.30 15.91 -3.16
C PHE A 199 -1.79 17.22 -3.80
N LEU A 200 -1.21 17.68 -4.93
CA LEU A 200 -1.52 18.94 -5.61
C LEU A 200 -1.77 18.73 -7.11
#